data_AF-A0A818I4K0-F1
#
_entry.id   AF-A0A818I4K0-F1
#
_cell.length_a   1.000
_cell.length_b   1.000
_cell.length_c   1.000
_cell.angle_alpha   90.00
_cell.angle_beta   90.00
_cell.angle_gamma   90.00
#
_symmetry.space_group_name_H-M   'P 1'
#
loop_
_entity.id
_entity.type
_entity.pdbx_description
1 polymer ?
#
loop_
_entity_poly.entity_id
_entity_poly.type
_entity_poly.pdbx_seq_one_letter_code
_entity_poly.pdbx_strand_id
1 'polypeptide(L)'
;MLFNTYFFCLFLLIISSISSDGLCKWYGIAPFCFLGNSCPDGCFKTAESNKGDGMTCWFSQKNYCCCPKRALDSLLNSILSDDKK
;
A
#
# COMPACT_ATOMS: atom_id res chain seq x y z
N MET A 1 -35.03 -11.35 -25.49
CA MET A 1 -34.74 -11.26 -24.04
C MET A 1 -33.34 -11.80 -23.65
N LEU A 2 -32.41 -12.02 -24.58
CA LEU A 2 -31.09 -12.59 -24.28
C LEU A 2 -29.95 -11.55 -24.14
N PHE A 3 -30.14 -10.33 -24.67
CA PHE A 3 -29.14 -9.26 -24.62
C PHE A 3 -28.88 -8.74 -23.20
N ASN A 4 -29.89 -8.83 -22.32
CA ASN A 4 -29.84 -8.29 -20.96
C ASN A 4 -28.98 -9.17 -20.03
N THR A 5 -28.98 -10.48 -20.25
CA THR A 5 -28.22 -11.45 -19.45
C THR A 5 -26.71 -11.34 -19.70
N TYR A 6 -26.29 -11.13 -20.95
CA TYR A 6 -24.87 -10.91 -21.28
C TYR A 6 -24.35 -9.61 -20.71
N PHE A 7 -25.14 -8.54 -20.80
CA PHE A 7 -24.77 -7.23 -20.23
C PHE A 7 -24.62 -7.30 -18.70
N PHE A 8 -25.55 -8.01 -18.02
CA PHE A 8 -25.51 -8.19 -16.57
C PHE A 8 -24.31 -9.04 -16.12
N CYS A 9 -23.99 -10.12 -16.84
CA CYS A 9 -22.79 -10.93 -16.57
C CYS A 9 -21.50 -10.12 -16.80
N LEU A 10 -21.45 -9.34 -17.89
CA LEU A 10 -20.29 -8.48 -18.18
C LEU A 10 -20.11 -7.43 -17.08
N PHE A 11 -21.20 -6.84 -16.60
CA PHE A 11 -21.18 -5.88 -15.51
C PHE A 11 -20.68 -6.51 -14.21
N LEU A 12 -21.16 -7.72 -13.84
CA LEU A 12 -20.72 -8.47 -12.65
C LEU A 12 -19.23 -8.88 -12.70
N LEU A 13 -18.70 -9.21 -13.87
CA LEU A 13 -17.27 -9.48 -14.05
C LEU A 13 -16.43 -8.21 -13.81
N ILE A 14 -16.93 -7.04 -14.22
CA ILE A 14 -16.22 -5.77 -14.04
C ILE A 14 -16.13 -5.38 -12.55
N ILE A 15 -17.20 -5.56 -11.76
CA ILE A 15 -17.21 -5.18 -10.32
C ILE A 15 -16.27 -6.07 -9.47
N SER A 16 -15.99 -7.29 -9.92
CA SER A 16 -15.13 -8.24 -9.20
C SER A 16 -13.65 -7.83 -9.17
N SER A 17 -13.25 -6.86 -10.01
CA SER A 17 -11.85 -6.44 -10.18
C SER A 17 -11.40 -5.38 -9.17
N ILE A 18 -12.28 -4.92 -8.27
CA ILE A 18 -11.93 -3.87 -7.29
C ILE A 18 -11.13 -4.52 -6.16
N SER A 19 -9.84 -4.76 -6.42
CA SER A 19 -8.89 -5.21 -5.40
C SER A 19 -8.57 -4.04 -4.47
N SER A 20 -8.92 -4.20 -3.19
CA SER A 20 -8.57 -3.26 -2.14
C SER A 20 -7.13 -3.53 -1.66
N ASP A 21 -6.18 -3.46 -2.59
CA ASP A 21 -4.76 -3.60 -2.27
C ASP A 21 -4.36 -2.46 -1.35
N GLY A 22 -3.96 -2.77 -0.12
CA GLY A 22 -3.29 -1.82 0.76
C GLY A 22 -2.01 -1.29 0.10
N LEU A 23 -1.54 -0.12 0.53
CA LEU A 23 -0.25 0.39 0.06
C LEU A 23 0.87 -0.37 0.76
N CYS A 24 1.59 -1.19 0.00
CA CYS A 24 2.77 -1.90 0.48
C CYS A 24 4.05 -1.28 -0.10
N LYS A 25 4.99 -0.88 0.76
CA LYS A 25 6.30 -0.36 0.32
C LYS A 25 7.43 -0.72 1.28
N TRP A 26 8.65 -0.67 0.78
CA TRP A 26 9.86 -0.82 1.57
C TRP A 26 10.19 0.47 2.34
N TYR A 27 10.51 0.32 3.61
CA TYR A 27 10.94 1.39 4.51
C TYR A 27 12.36 1.14 4.98
N GLY A 28 13.15 2.22 5.04
CA GLY A 28 14.57 2.20 5.39
C GLY A 28 15.42 2.81 4.27
N ILE A 29 16.23 3.82 4.60
CA ILE A 29 17.05 4.54 3.63
C ILE A 29 18.45 3.90 3.59
N ALA A 30 18.86 3.44 2.41
CA ALA A 30 20.23 2.98 2.20
C ALA A 30 21.18 4.18 2.12
N PRO A 31 22.45 4.06 2.56
CA PRO A 31 23.13 2.82 3.01
C PRO A 31 22.99 2.52 4.50
N PHE A 32 22.48 3.45 5.31
CA PHE A 32 22.36 3.33 6.77
C PHE A 32 20.95 2.85 7.17
N CYS A 33 20.64 1.55 7.05
CA CYS A 33 19.29 1.06 7.33
C CYS A 33 19.06 0.74 8.82
N PHE A 34 19.26 1.72 9.69
CA PHE A 34 18.96 1.64 11.13
C PHE A 34 18.16 2.88 11.57
N LEU A 35 16.94 3.06 11.04
CA LEU A 35 16.03 4.15 11.47
C LEU A 35 14.54 3.78 11.48
N GLY A 36 14.17 2.52 11.28
CA GLY A 36 12.75 2.17 11.13
C GLY A 36 12.45 0.69 11.32
N ASN A 37 12.82 0.12 12.47
CA ASN A 37 12.38 -1.23 12.86
C ASN A 37 10.85 -1.36 12.94
N SER A 38 10.14 -0.25 12.89
CA SER A 38 8.70 -0.17 12.94
C SER A 38 8.17 0.35 11.61
N CYS A 39 7.14 -0.32 11.10
CA CYS A 39 6.27 0.27 10.10
C CYS A 39 5.59 1.51 10.69
N PRO A 40 5.20 2.50 9.86
CA PRO A 40 4.42 3.63 10.36
C PRO A 40 3.13 3.16 11.02
N ASP A 41 2.60 3.99 11.93
CA ASP A 41 1.41 3.67 12.71
C ASP A 41 0.23 3.27 11.82
N GLY A 42 -0.41 2.16 12.19
CA GLY A 42 -1.50 1.56 11.41
C GLY A 42 -1.03 0.68 10.24
N CYS A 43 0.27 0.52 10.01
CA CYS A 43 0.83 -0.40 9.02
C CYS A 43 1.52 -1.58 9.69
N PHE A 44 1.53 -2.73 9.00
CA PHE A 44 2.13 -3.96 9.52
C PHE A 44 3.29 -4.42 8.64
N LYS A 45 4.30 -5.00 9.28
CA LYS A 45 5.47 -5.57 8.59
C LYS A 45 5.10 -6.91 7.99
N THR A 46 5.40 -7.08 6.71
CA THR A 46 5.16 -8.32 5.95
C THR A 46 6.45 -9.00 5.51
N ALA A 47 7.55 -8.26 5.34
CA ALA A 47 8.85 -8.83 5.02
C ALA A 47 10.01 -7.95 5.53
N GLU A 48 11.21 -8.50 5.50
CA GLU A 48 12.46 -7.77 5.72
C GLU A 48 13.51 -8.17 4.68
N SER A 49 14.34 -7.23 4.27
CA SER A 49 15.40 -7.47 3.29
C SER A 49 16.47 -6.38 3.37
N ASN A 50 17.73 -6.76 3.22
CA ASN A 50 18.84 -5.81 3.08
C ASN A 50 18.90 -5.14 1.70
N LYS A 51 18.06 -5.54 0.74
CA LYS A 51 18.03 -5.02 -0.64
C LYS A 51 16.60 -4.90 -1.22
N GLY A 52 15.61 -4.67 -0.35
CA GLY A 52 14.19 -4.76 -0.73
C GLY A 52 13.76 -3.84 -1.90
N ASP A 53 14.31 -2.63 -1.98
CA ASP A 53 14.06 -1.64 -3.04
C ASP A 53 15.17 -1.60 -4.11
N GLY A 54 16.05 -2.60 -4.12
CA GLY A 54 17.21 -2.67 -5.02
C GLY A 54 18.47 -2.00 -4.49
N MET A 55 18.38 -1.15 -3.47
CA MET A 55 19.55 -0.53 -2.82
C MET A 55 19.97 -1.33 -1.58
N THR A 56 21.26 -1.65 -1.49
CA THR A 56 21.78 -2.47 -0.39
C THR A 56 22.08 -1.63 0.86
N CYS A 57 21.59 -2.10 2.01
CA CYS A 57 21.95 -1.59 3.32
C CYS A 57 23.34 -2.09 3.73
N TRP A 58 24.23 -1.21 4.17
CA TRP A 58 25.51 -1.60 4.76
C TRP A 58 25.33 -2.09 6.20
N PHE A 59 24.39 -1.49 6.91
CA PHE A 59 24.03 -1.88 8.27
C PHE A 59 22.51 -2.13 8.34
N SER A 60 22.12 -3.27 8.93
CA SER A 60 20.72 -3.67 9.16
C SER A 60 19.88 -3.87 7.88
N GLN A 61 18.55 -3.93 8.00
CA GLN A 61 17.61 -4.37 6.97
C GLN A 61 16.47 -3.36 6.75
N LYS A 62 15.88 -3.38 5.56
CA LYS A 62 14.64 -2.67 5.22
C LYS A 62 13.45 -3.52 5.61
N ASN A 63 12.34 -2.86 5.95
CA ASN A 63 11.08 -3.51 6.27
C ASN A 63 10.07 -3.27 5.15
N TYR A 64 9.44 -4.33 4.65
CA TYR A 64 8.28 -4.22 3.78
C TYR A 64 7.05 -4.06 4.64
N CYS A 65 6.37 -2.92 4.48
CA CYS A 65 5.22 -2.55 5.31
C CYS A 65 4.01 -2.37 4.43
N CYS A 66 2.89 -2.97 4.84
CA CYS A 66 1.60 -2.84 4.20
C CYS A 66 0.65 -2.04 5.09
N CYS A 67 0.05 -1.01 4.51
CA CYS A 67 -0.93 -0.15 5.17
C CYS A 67 -2.33 -0.47 4.61
N PRO A 68 -3.36 -0.70 5.46
CA PRO A 68 -4.73 -0.86 4.99
C PRO A 68 -5.21 0.44 4.33
N LYS A 69 -5.93 0.34 3.21
CA LYS A 69 -6.45 1.50 2.44
C LYS A 69 -7.18 2.52 3.32
N ARG A 70 -7.96 2.06 4.30
CA ARG A 70 -8.69 2.92 5.25
C ARG A 70 -7.79 3.89 6.04
N ALA A 71 -6.56 3.48 6.40
CA ALA A 71 -5.63 4.33 7.13
C ALA A 71 -5.04 5.44 6.24
N LEU A 72 -4.73 5.10 4.99
CA LEU A 72 -4.28 6.10 4.01
C LEU A 72 -5.42 7.04 3.61
N ASP A 73 -6.61 6.51 3.33
CA ASP A 73 -7.77 7.33 2.95
C ASP A 73 -8.09 8.35 4.04
N SER A 74 -7.95 8.00 5.32
CA SER A 74 -8.10 8.95 6.42
C SER A 74 -7.02 10.05 6.42
N LEU A 75 -5.75 9.70 6.18
CA LEU A 75 -4.64 10.67 6.13
C LEU A 75 -4.71 11.57 4.89
N LEU A 76 -5.04 11.00 3.72
CA LEU A 76 -5.24 11.76 2.49
C LEU A 76 -6.45 12.69 2.61
N ASN A 77 -7.56 12.24 3.20
CA ASN A 77 -8.71 13.12 3.43
C ASN A 77 -8.37 14.29 4.37
N SER A 78 -7.53 14.09 5.39
CA SER A 78 -7.05 15.20 6.22
C SER A 78 -6.15 16.17 5.44
N ILE A 79 -5.19 15.67 4.65
CA ILE A 79 -4.28 16.52 3.86
C ILE A 79 -5.03 17.29 2.77
N LEU A 80 -5.97 16.64 2.08
CA LEU A 80 -6.81 17.26 1.04
C LEU A 80 -7.85 18.24 1.63
N SER A 81 -8.24 18.08 2.90
CA SER A 81 -9.10 19.04 3.57
C SER A 81 -8.37 20.32 4.00
N ASP A 82 -7.06 20.26 4.22
CA ASP A 82 -6.23 21.43 4.55
C ASP A 82 -5.93 22.32 3.34
N ASP A 83 -5.89 21.77 2.11
CA ASP A 83 -5.60 22.54 0.88
C ASP A 83 -6.79 23.43 0.41
N LYS A 84 -7.99 23.24 0.99
CA LYS A 84 -9.21 24.01 0.64
C LYS A 84 -9.40 25.31 1.44
N LYS A 85 -8.42 25.72 2.25
CA LYS A 85 -8.55 26.91 3.12
C LYS A 85 -7.85 28.14 2.56
#